data_AF-A0A2N2R6C2-F1
#
_entry.id   AF-A0A2N2R6C2-F1
#
_cell.length_a   1.000
_cell.length_b   1.000
_cell.length_c   1.000
_cell.angle_alpha   90.00
_cell.angle_beta   90.00
_cell.angle_gamma   90.00
#
_symmetry.space_group_name_H-M   'P 1'
#
loop_
_entity.id
_entity.type
_entity.pdbx_description
1 polymer ?
#
loop_
_entity_poly.entity_id
_entity_poly.type
_entity_poly.pdbx_seq_one_letter_code
_entity_poly.pdbx_strand_id
1 'polypeptide(L)'
;MKTRLMMIASALLVSLICLPASAQPAQSPGGTGGGMNGMGPGGGAGMMQGGGPRARAPRDCSLAPNPAACTAQREARAQAREACKNTAGPQRRQCMQEQRQNFDCAKAGNPQQCEARKMAYKECQGQTGPTFRQCMQQKMPPVDCSKAPNQARCEQHQKARAACQDKIGPEHKACLREQFGVK
;
A
#
# COMPACT_ATOMS: atom_id res chain seq x y z
N MET A 1 -11.28 64.25 20.28
CA MET A 1 -9.86 64.20 19.83
C MET A 1 -9.50 62.73 19.55
N LYS A 2 -8.55 62.33 18.70
CA LYS A 2 -7.75 62.97 17.62
C LYS A 2 -7.07 61.80 16.84
N THR A 3 -6.82 61.76 15.53
CA THR A 3 -7.41 62.45 14.35
C THR A 3 -6.86 61.78 13.07
N ARG A 4 -7.73 61.33 12.13
CA ARG A 4 -7.41 60.99 10.71
C ARG A 4 -6.52 59.73 10.53
N LEU A 5 -6.72 58.79 9.60
CA LEU A 5 -7.04 58.78 8.16
C LEU A 5 -5.93 59.38 7.25
N MET A 6 -5.46 58.56 6.29
CA MET A 6 -4.69 58.89 5.07
C MET A 6 -3.27 59.51 5.15
N MET A 7 -2.28 58.69 4.79
CA MET A 7 -1.18 58.89 3.81
C MET A 7 -0.76 57.45 3.40
N ILE A 8 -0.88 56.93 2.18
CA ILE A 8 -0.34 57.34 0.86
C ILE A 8 1.18 57.52 0.87
N ALA A 9 1.90 56.48 0.43
CA ALA A 9 3.23 56.57 -0.17
C ALA A 9 3.42 55.37 -1.13
N SER A 10 3.58 55.66 -2.42
CA SER A 10 3.65 54.65 -3.50
C SER A 10 5.07 54.45 -4.02
N ALA A 11 5.45 53.18 -4.26
CA ALA A 11 6.49 52.73 -5.20
C ALA A 11 6.31 51.19 -5.35
N LEU A 12 6.00 50.54 -6.48
CA LEU A 12 6.45 50.66 -7.89
C LEU A 12 7.98 50.53 -8.00
N LEU A 13 8.61 49.67 -8.83
CA LEU A 13 8.14 48.75 -9.89
C LEU A 13 9.26 47.72 -10.23
N VAL A 14 8.91 46.64 -10.94
CA VAL A 14 9.74 45.93 -11.96
C VAL A 14 11.07 45.31 -11.49
N SER A 15 11.23 43.97 -11.60
CA SER A 15 11.64 43.40 -12.90
C SER A 15 11.35 41.89 -13.03
N LEU A 16 10.60 41.53 -14.09
CA LEU A 16 10.77 40.23 -14.74
C LEU A 16 12.17 40.20 -15.37
N ILE A 17 12.93 39.13 -15.17
CA ILE A 17 14.08 38.80 -16.02
C ILE A 17 13.90 37.37 -16.51
N CYS A 18 13.98 37.23 -17.84
CA CYS A 18 13.70 35.99 -18.56
C CYS A 18 14.77 34.91 -18.34
N LEU A 19 14.36 33.66 -18.55
CA LEU A 19 15.26 32.56 -18.86
C LEU A 19 16.07 32.86 -20.13
N PRO A 20 17.33 32.43 -20.18
CA PRO A 20 17.88 31.78 -21.37
C PRO A 20 18.04 30.28 -21.10
N ALA A 21 17.46 29.47 -21.98
CA ALA A 21 17.85 28.07 -22.07
C ALA A 21 19.17 27.98 -22.84
N SER A 22 20.26 27.56 -22.17
CA SER A 22 21.50 27.16 -22.82
C SER A 22 21.90 25.76 -22.35
N ALA A 23 21.92 24.82 -23.28
CA ALA A 23 22.54 23.52 -23.07
C ALA A 23 24.05 23.66 -23.31
N GLN A 24 24.88 23.04 -22.46
CA GLN A 24 26.16 22.46 -22.89
C GLN A 24 26.68 21.44 -21.84
N PRO A 25 27.44 20.42 -22.26
CA PRO A 25 27.79 19.29 -21.39
C PRO A 25 29.07 19.55 -20.61
N ALA A 26 29.03 19.35 -19.28
CA ALA A 26 30.22 19.29 -18.45
C ALA A 26 30.62 17.83 -18.23
N GLN A 27 31.55 17.34 -19.06
CA GLN A 27 32.34 16.15 -18.73
C GLN A 27 33.23 16.51 -17.54
N SER A 28 33.32 15.64 -16.54
CA SER A 28 34.26 15.80 -15.42
C SER A 28 34.77 14.42 -14.95
N PRO A 29 36.01 14.33 -14.46
CA PRO A 29 36.86 13.20 -14.83
C PRO A 29 36.98 12.13 -13.75
N GLY A 30 37.31 10.91 -14.18
CA GLY A 30 38.17 9.97 -13.43
C GLY A 30 37.89 9.75 -11.94
N GLY A 31 36.80 9.07 -11.60
CA GLY A 31 36.57 8.49 -10.28
C GLY A 31 36.73 6.96 -10.29
N THR A 32 37.97 6.47 -10.13
CA THR A 32 38.26 5.02 -10.13
C THR A 32 37.87 4.36 -8.80
N GLY A 33 37.05 3.32 -8.86
CA GLY A 33 36.66 2.48 -7.72
C GLY A 33 35.23 1.97 -7.92
N GLY A 34 34.96 0.68 -8.11
CA GLY A 34 35.71 -0.49 -7.66
C GLY A 34 34.70 -1.38 -6.92
N GLY A 35 33.87 -2.10 -7.67
CA GLY A 35 32.66 -2.73 -7.12
C GLY A 35 31.93 -3.68 -8.07
N MET A 36 32.67 -4.42 -8.90
CA MET A 36 32.10 -5.54 -9.66
C MET A 36 31.78 -6.69 -8.69
N ASN A 37 30.51 -7.08 -8.59
CA ASN A 37 30.08 -8.45 -8.32
C ASN A 37 28.57 -8.57 -8.60
N GLY A 38 28.19 -9.37 -9.61
CA GLY A 38 26.78 -9.51 -10.00
C GLY A 38 26.48 -9.84 -11.47
N MET A 39 27.48 -10.19 -12.30
CA MET A 39 27.22 -10.78 -13.63
C MET A 39 26.56 -12.17 -13.48
N GLY A 40 25.23 -12.22 -13.50
CA GLY A 40 24.48 -13.44 -13.77
C GLY A 40 24.31 -13.64 -15.28
N PRO A 41 24.66 -14.80 -15.87
CA PRO A 41 24.50 -15.03 -17.29
C PRO A 41 23.03 -15.25 -17.65
N GLY A 42 22.47 -14.39 -18.50
CA GLY A 42 21.06 -14.44 -18.88
C GLY A 42 20.72 -13.43 -19.96
N GLY A 43 21.20 -13.66 -21.19
CA GLY A 43 20.82 -12.85 -22.35
C GLY A 43 19.34 -13.03 -22.69
N GLY A 44 18.67 -11.93 -23.05
CA GLY A 44 17.23 -11.94 -23.35
C GLY A 44 16.72 -10.57 -23.80
N ALA A 45 17.08 -10.17 -25.03
CA ALA A 45 16.44 -9.02 -25.67
C ALA A 45 14.96 -9.36 -25.94
N GLY A 46 14.04 -8.59 -25.36
CA GLY A 46 12.61 -8.92 -25.42
C GLY A 46 11.70 -7.75 -25.05
N MET A 47 11.32 -6.98 -26.08
CA MET A 47 10.10 -6.17 -26.24
C MET A 47 9.55 -5.33 -25.07
N MET A 48 9.32 -4.05 -25.38
CA MET A 48 8.66 -3.07 -24.52
C MET A 48 7.19 -3.42 -24.23
N GLN A 49 6.83 -3.72 -22.97
CA GLN A 49 5.51 -3.32 -22.45
C GLN A 49 5.51 -3.12 -20.94
N GLY A 50 4.85 -2.06 -20.47
CA GLY A 50 4.98 -1.55 -19.11
C GLY A 50 4.41 -2.44 -18.01
N GLY A 51 5.29 -3.23 -17.37
CA GLY A 51 5.01 -3.93 -16.11
C GLY A 51 6.20 -3.79 -15.17
N GLY A 52 6.07 -2.96 -14.12
CA GLY A 52 7.18 -2.72 -13.19
C GLY A 52 7.63 -3.99 -12.43
N PRO A 53 8.83 -4.00 -11.78
CA PRO A 53 9.53 -5.20 -11.27
C PRO A 53 8.87 -6.01 -10.14
N ARG A 54 7.56 -5.88 -9.94
CA ARG A 54 6.76 -6.51 -8.86
C ARG A 54 5.46 -7.15 -9.35
N ALA A 55 5.23 -7.23 -10.66
CA ALA A 55 4.16 -8.04 -11.24
C ALA A 55 4.49 -9.54 -11.10
N ARG A 56 4.39 -10.07 -9.87
CA ARG A 56 4.52 -11.51 -9.62
C ARG A 56 3.50 -12.25 -10.48
N ALA A 57 3.96 -13.29 -11.18
CA ALA A 57 3.11 -14.18 -11.94
C ALA A 57 1.93 -14.69 -11.07
N PRO A 58 0.76 -14.97 -11.67
CA PRO A 58 -0.34 -15.59 -10.95
C PRO A 58 0.15 -16.83 -10.21
N ARG A 59 -0.12 -16.91 -8.91
CA ARG A 59 0.20 -18.12 -8.14
C ARG A 59 -0.63 -19.28 -8.68
N ASP A 60 0.02 -20.43 -8.91
CA ASP A 60 -0.70 -21.67 -9.06
C ASP A 60 -1.45 -21.99 -7.76
N CYS A 61 -2.75 -22.23 -7.86
CA CYS A 61 -3.58 -22.59 -6.72
C CYS A 61 -3.48 -24.07 -6.36
N SER A 62 -2.96 -24.94 -7.24
CA SER A 62 -2.72 -26.35 -6.95
C SER A 62 -1.74 -26.53 -5.78
N LEU A 63 -0.75 -25.63 -5.66
CA LEU A 63 0.30 -25.61 -4.65
C LEU A 63 -0.10 -24.83 -3.38
N ALA A 64 -1.34 -24.35 -3.27
CA ALA A 64 -1.79 -23.60 -2.10
C ALA A 64 -2.24 -24.56 -0.97
N PRO A 65 -2.04 -24.21 0.31
CA PRO A 65 -2.57 -25.00 1.44
C PRO A 65 -4.10 -25.19 1.46
N ASN A 66 -4.83 -24.36 0.70
CA ASN A 66 -6.24 -24.55 0.40
C ASN A 66 -6.47 -24.14 -1.08
N PRO A 67 -6.44 -25.10 -2.02
CA PRO A 67 -6.62 -24.82 -3.45
C PRO A 67 -7.99 -24.23 -3.79
N ALA A 68 -9.06 -24.74 -3.17
CA ALA A 68 -10.43 -24.29 -3.42
C ALA A 68 -10.62 -22.80 -3.06
N ALA A 69 -10.19 -22.40 -1.85
CA ALA A 69 -10.22 -21.00 -1.44
C ALA A 69 -9.30 -20.10 -2.29
N CYS A 70 -8.16 -20.63 -2.77
CA CYS A 70 -7.29 -19.89 -3.69
C CYS A 70 -7.99 -19.62 -5.03
N THR A 71 -8.63 -20.63 -5.61
CA THR A 71 -9.38 -20.54 -6.88
C THR A 71 -10.57 -19.59 -6.74
N ALA A 72 -11.42 -19.76 -5.73
CA ALA A 72 -12.56 -18.87 -5.50
C ALA A 72 -12.11 -17.40 -5.29
N GLN A 73 -11.01 -17.18 -4.58
CA GLN A 73 -10.45 -15.84 -4.40
C GLN A 73 -9.85 -15.28 -5.70
N ARG A 74 -9.30 -16.11 -6.60
CA ARG A 74 -8.79 -15.72 -7.93
C ARG A 74 -9.94 -15.32 -8.86
N GLU A 75 -11.01 -16.12 -8.89
CA GLU A 75 -12.23 -15.88 -9.68
C GLU A 75 -12.94 -14.61 -9.24
N ALA A 76 -13.21 -14.44 -7.94
CA ALA A 76 -13.82 -13.23 -7.40
C ALA A 76 -12.99 -11.96 -7.71
N ARG A 77 -11.65 -12.06 -7.76
CA ARG A 77 -10.79 -10.95 -8.21
C ARG A 77 -10.83 -10.71 -9.70
N ALA A 78 -11.10 -11.72 -10.52
CA ALA A 78 -11.31 -11.56 -11.95
C ALA A 78 -12.67 -10.89 -12.22
N GLN A 79 -13.74 -11.40 -11.61
CA GLN A 79 -15.08 -10.82 -11.66
C GLN A 79 -15.09 -9.36 -11.16
N ALA A 80 -14.45 -9.06 -10.02
CA ALA A 80 -14.33 -7.70 -9.52
C ALA A 80 -13.53 -6.77 -10.46
N ARG A 81 -12.49 -7.28 -11.14
CA ARG A 81 -11.76 -6.51 -12.17
C ARG A 81 -12.63 -6.21 -13.39
N GLU A 82 -13.44 -7.17 -13.81
CA GLU A 82 -14.33 -7.06 -14.96
C GLU A 82 -15.50 -6.11 -14.68
N ALA A 83 -16.20 -6.30 -13.55
CA ALA A 83 -17.29 -5.43 -13.10
C ALA A 83 -16.83 -3.96 -12.93
N CYS A 84 -15.62 -3.75 -12.38
CA CYS A 84 -15.05 -2.42 -12.19
C CYS A 84 -14.17 -1.94 -13.37
N LYS A 85 -14.18 -2.59 -14.54
CA LYS A 85 -13.23 -2.28 -15.63
C LYS A 85 -13.36 -0.87 -16.19
N ASN A 86 -14.59 -0.36 -16.27
CA ASN A 86 -14.94 0.97 -16.78
C ASN A 86 -14.78 2.08 -15.73
N THR A 87 -14.25 1.77 -14.55
CA THR A 87 -14.04 2.76 -13.47
C THR A 87 -12.55 3.04 -13.29
N ALA A 88 -12.21 4.30 -13.00
CA ALA A 88 -10.85 4.76 -12.72
C ALA A 88 -10.75 5.43 -11.34
N GLY A 89 -9.53 5.81 -10.94
CA GLY A 89 -9.32 6.70 -9.79
C GLY A 89 -9.99 6.25 -8.46
N PRO A 90 -10.59 7.19 -7.71
CA PRO A 90 -11.35 6.89 -6.48
C PRO A 90 -12.53 5.94 -6.70
N GLN A 91 -13.30 6.11 -7.77
CA GLN A 91 -14.49 5.30 -8.09
C GLN A 91 -14.12 3.82 -8.24
N ARG A 92 -12.99 3.53 -8.92
CA ARG A 92 -12.47 2.15 -9.01
C ARG A 92 -12.11 1.56 -7.65
N ARG A 93 -11.61 2.38 -6.72
CA ARG A 93 -11.27 1.93 -5.37
C ARG A 93 -12.53 1.63 -4.55
N GLN A 94 -13.63 2.34 -4.77
CA GLN A 94 -14.94 2.10 -4.13
C GLN A 94 -15.59 0.83 -4.69
N CYS A 95 -15.73 0.72 -6.02
CA CYS A 95 -16.23 -0.50 -6.68
C CYS A 95 -15.45 -1.75 -6.24
N MET A 96 -14.11 -1.68 -6.20
CA MET A 96 -13.27 -2.78 -5.70
C MET A 96 -13.40 -3.06 -4.20
N GLN A 97 -13.91 -2.12 -3.38
CA GLN A 97 -14.26 -2.37 -1.98
C GLN A 97 -15.61 -3.09 -1.87
N GLU A 98 -16.63 -2.61 -2.58
CA GLU A 98 -17.96 -3.22 -2.66
C GLU A 98 -17.89 -4.67 -3.14
N GLN A 99 -17.17 -4.93 -4.24
CA GLN A 99 -16.95 -6.29 -4.76
C GLN A 99 -16.26 -7.23 -3.74
N ARG A 100 -15.51 -6.70 -2.77
CA ARG A 100 -14.93 -7.50 -1.66
C ARG A 100 -15.89 -7.70 -0.50
N GLN A 101 -16.85 -6.80 -0.27
CA GLN A 101 -17.94 -7.01 0.69
C GLN A 101 -18.92 -8.08 0.19
N ASN A 102 -19.10 -8.18 -1.11
CA ASN A 102 -19.97 -9.16 -1.76
C ASN A 102 -19.33 -10.56 -1.91
N PHE A 103 -18.07 -10.74 -1.52
CA PHE A 103 -17.41 -12.05 -1.58
C PHE A 103 -18.02 -13.01 -0.55
N ASP A 104 -18.39 -14.20 -0.99
CA ASP A 104 -18.88 -15.27 -0.13
C ASP A 104 -17.78 -15.79 0.80
N CYS A 105 -17.91 -15.52 2.10
CA CYS A 105 -16.92 -15.93 3.09
C CYS A 105 -16.90 -17.44 3.36
N ALA A 106 -17.94 -18.21 2.99
CA ALA A 106 -17.88 -19.67 3.03
C ALA A 106 -16.80 -20.22 2.07
N LYS A 107 -16.46 -19.46 1.01
CA LYS A 107 -15.38 -19.77 0.06
C LYS A 107 -14.01 -19.21 0.48
N ALA A 108 -13.91 -18.58 1.65
CA ALA A 108 -12.63 -18.13 2.20
C ALA A 108 -11.89 -19.29 2.89
N GLY A 109 -10.55 -19.24 2.89
CA GLY A 109 -9.74 -20.17 3.68
C GLY A 109 -9.90 -20.03 5.21
N ASN A 110 -10.53 -18.93 5.66
CA ASN A 110 -11.02 -18.75 7.02
C ASN A 110 -12.32 -17.90 6.98
N PRO A 111 -13.50 -18.52 7.07
CA PRO A 111 -14.79 -17.81 7.00
C PRO A 111 -14.99 -16.81 8.15
N GLN A 112 -14.62 -17.17 9.38
CA GLN A 112 -14.77 -16.31 10.56
C GLN A 112 -13.96 -15.02 10.42
N GLN A 113 -12.69 -15.12 9.99
CA GLN A 113 -11.84 -13.96 9.75
C GLN A 113 -12.34 -13.12 8.56
N CYS A 114 -12.95 -13.75 7.56
CA CYS A 114 -13.52 -13.06 6.40
C CYS A 114 -14.73 -12.20 6.81
N GLU A 115 -15.68 -12.74 7.59
CA GLU A 115 -16.84 -11.99 8.07
C GLU A 115 -16.45 -10.89 9.07
N ALA A 116 -15.56 -11.19 10.03
CA ALA A 116 -15.01 -10.17 10.92
C ALA A 116 -14.35 -9.01 10.15
N ARG A 117 -13.67 -9.30 9.03
CA ARG A 117 -13.08 -8.30 8.15
C ARG A 117 -14.14 -7.48 7.40
N LYS A 118 -15.26 -8.07 6.98
CA LYS A 118 -16.39 -7.32 6.39
C LYS A 118 -16.99 -6.35 7.39
N MET A 119 -17.25 -6.81 8.62
CA MET A 119 -17.79 -5.97 9.70
C MET A 119 -16.87 -4.80 10.02
N ALA A 120 -15.57 -5.05 10.22
CA ALA A 120 -14.58 -3.99 10.43
C ALA A 120 -14.53 -2.99 9.26
N TYR A 121 -14.69 -3.43 8.00
CA TYR A 121 -14.77 -2.51 6.85
C TYR A 121 -16.01 -1.62 6.87
N LYS A 122 -17.17 -2.13 7.31
CA LYS A 122 -18.41 -1.34 7.46
C LYS A 122 -18.26 -0.30 8.56
N GLU A 123 -17.71 -0.70 9.72
CA GLU A 123 -17.45 0.22 10.84
C GLU A 123 -16.39 1.28 10.51
N CYS A 124 -15.44 0.97 9.62
CA CYS A 124 -14.40 1.89 9.17
C CYS A 124 -14.74 2.60 7.84
N GLN A 125 -15.98 2.52 7.37
CA GLN A 125 -16.42 3.18 6.15
C GLN A 125 -16.28 4.70 6.28
N GLY A 126 -15.91 5.37 5.18
CA GLY A 126 -15.63 6.81 5.15
C GLY A 126 -14.21 7.20 5.59
N GLN A 127 -13.50 6.36 6.35
CA GLN A 127 -12.08 6.59 6.64
C GLN A 127 -11.20 6.22 5.44
N THR A 128 -10.05 6.89 5.29
CA THR A 128 -9.07 6.57 4.22
C THR A 128 -7.63 6.62 4.74
N GLY A 129 -6.67 6.13 3.95
CA GLY A 129 -5.25 6.31 4.26
C GLY A 129 -4.81 5.63 5.58
N PRO A 130 -4.02 6.33 6.44
CA PRO A 130 -3.58 5.78 7.73
C PRO A 130 -4.70 5.56 8.75
N THR A 131 -5.70 6.44 8.83
CA THR A 131 -6.81 6.32 9.82
C THR A 131 -7.64 5.07 9.56
N PHE A 132 -7.99 4.81 8.30
CA PHE A 132 -8.65 3.56 7.90
C PHE A 132 -7.90 2.31 8.37
N ARG A 133 -6.56 2.32 8.32
CA ARG A 133 -5.74 1.18 8.78
C ARG A 133 -5.79 1.00 10.29
N GLN A 134 -5.77 2.10 11.04
CA GLN A 134 -5.91 2.09 12.50
C GLN A 134 -7.29 1.61 12.92
N CYS A 135 -8.36 2.13 12.31
CA CYS A 135 -9.72 1.64 12.57
C CYS A 135 -9.84 0.15 12.25
N MET A 136 -9.36 -0.30 11.07
CA MET A 136 -9.31 -1.73 10.73
C MET A 136 -8.45 -2.57 11.70
N GLN A 137 -7.51 -1.97 12.41
CA GLN A 137 -6.69 -2.66 13.41
C GLN A 137 -7.42 -2.80 14.75
N GLN A 138 -8.12 -1.74 15.18
CA GLN A 138 -8.93 -1.68 16.40
C GLN A 138 -10.23 -2.50 16.29
N LYS A 139 -10.85 -2.55 15.11
CA LYS A 139 -12.12 -3.24 14.86
C LYS A 139 -11.97 -4.70 14.42
N MET A 140 -10.78 -5.13 14.02
CA MET A 140 -10.51 -6.55 13.76
C MET A 140 -10.31 -7.30 15.08
N PRO A 141 -11.07 -8.37 15.35
CA PRO A 141 -10.88 -9.17 16.55
C PRO A 141 -9.50 -9.86 16.57
N PRO A 142 -9.00 -10.23 17.76
CA PRO A 142 -7.91 -11.18 17.91
C PRO A 142 -8.15 -12.45 17.08
N VAL A 143 -7.09 -13.02 16.52
CA VAL A 143 -7.18 -14.30 15.80
C VAL A 143 -7.03 -15.46 16.77
N ASP A 144 -7.74 -16.56 16.52
CA ASP A 144 -7.50 -17.80 17.25
C ASP A 144 -6.20 -18.45 16.75
N CYS A 145 -5.13 -18.35 17.54
CA CYS A 145 -3.83 -18.91 17.20
C CYS A 145 -3.72 -20.42 17.41
N SER A 146 -4.67 -21.06 18.11
CA SER A 146 -4.65 -22.52 18.32
C SER A 146 -4.81 -23.30 17.00
N LYS A 147 -5.44 -22.67 16.00
CA LYS A 147 -5.68 -23.24 14.66
C LYS A 147 -4.66 -22.75 13.62
N ALA A 148 -3.62 -22.02 14.03
CA ALA A 148 -2.60 -21.52 13.11
C ALA A 148 -1.56 -22.62 12.79
N PRO A 149 -1.13 -22.79 11.53
CA PRO A 149 -0.06 -23.74 11.15
C PRO A 149 1.28 -23.51 11.87
N ASN A 150 1.46 -22.32 12.47
CA ASN A 150 2.53 -22.04 13.42
C ASN A 150 1.96 -21.12 14.51
N GLN A 151 1.59 -21.73 15.64
CA GLN A 151 0.99 -21.05 16.79
C GLN A 151 1.93 -19.99 17.39
N ALA A 152 3.20 -20.32 17.67
CA ALA A 152 4.17 -19.40 18.26
C ALA A 152 4.35 -18.12 17.42
N ARG A 153 4.43 -18.26 16.10
CA ARG A 153 4.48 -17.11 15.17
C ARG A 153 3.17 -16.31 15.18
N CYS A 154 2.02 -16.98 15.24
CA CYS A 154 0.73 -16.31 15.34
C CYS A 154 0.63 -15.48 16.63
N GLU A 155 1.02 -16.05 17.76
CA GLU A 155 1.03 -15.37 19.06
C GLU A 155 2.02 -14.19 19.08
N GLN A 156 3.20 -14.33 18.49
CA GLN A 156 4.13 -13.20 18.32
C GLN A 156 3.49 -12.07 17.51
N HIS A 157 2.81 -12.38 16.40
CA HIS A 157 2.07 -11.37 15.63
C HIS A 157 0.90 -10.74 16.40
N GLN A 158 0.25 -11.46 17.32
CA GLN A 158 -0.79 -10.89 18.19
C GLN A 158 -0.22 -9.97 19.28
N LYS A 159 0.85 -10.39 19.96
CA LYS A 159 1.57 -9.57 20.94
C LYS A 159 2.06 -8.26 20.31
N ALA A 160 2.67 -8.34 19.12
CA ALA A 160 3.09 -7.17 18.35
C ALA A 160 1.91 -6.28 17.91
N ARG A 161 0.75 -6.87 17.55
CA ARG A 161 -0.47 -6.10 17.21
C ARG A 161 -0.96 -5.29 18.40
N ALA A 162 -1.04 -5.91 19.59
CA ALA A 162 -1.48 -5.26 20.82
C ALA A 162 -0.50 -4.17 21.27
N ALA A 163 0.80 -4.48 21.33
CA ALA A 163 1.84 -3.54 21.73
C ALA A 163 1.97 -2.30 20.82
N CYS A 164 1.59 -2.40 19.55
CA CYS A 164 1.68 -1.32 18.57
C CYS A 164 0.32 -0.69 18.20
N GLN A 165 -0.80 -1.06 18.83
CA GLN A 165 -2.16 -0.69 18.39
C GLN A 165 -2.43 0.83 18.37
N ASP A 166 -1.77 1.57 19.27
CA ASP A 166 -1.96 3.02 19.44
C ASP A 166 -1.06 3.86 18.51
N LYS A 167 -0.12 3.21 17.80
CA LYS A 167 0.81 3.86 16.88
C LYS A 167 0.28 3.82 15.45
N ILE A 168 0.50 4.89 14.68
CA ILE A 168 -0.01 5.05 13.32
C ILE A 168 1.16 5.17 12.32
N GLY A 169 0.95 4.75 11.07
CA GLY A 169 1.82 5.15 9.96
C GLY A 169 3.28 4.69 10.09
N PRO A 170 4.28 5.59 10.01
CA PRO A 170 5.70 5.24 10.18
C PRO A 170 6.04 4.65 11.54
N GLU A 171 5.50 5.20 12.63
CA GLU A 171 5.76 4.74 14.00
C GLU A 171 5.24 3.32 14.23
N HIS A 172 4.06 3.00 13.67
CA HIS A 172 3.53 1.66 13.71
C HIS A 172 4.51 0.65 13.07
N LYS A 173 5.13 1.02 11.95
CA LYS A 173 6.15 0.19 11.27
C LYS A 173 7.49 0.14 12.00
N ALA A 174 7.82 1.13 12.83
CA ALA A 174 9.00 1.07 13.70
C ALA A 174 8.75 0.09 14.85
N CYS A 175 7.65 0.28 15.58
CA CYS A 175 7.22 -0.62 16.65
C CYS A 175 7.10 -2.07 16.19
N LEU A 176 6.45 -2.35 15.05
CA LEU A 176 6.40 -3.73 14.53
C LEU A 176 7.79 -4.29 14.20
N ARG A 177 8.74 -3.49 13.69
CA ARG A 177 10.11 -3.95 13.43
C ARG A 177 10.84 -4.31 14.72
N GLU A 178 10.72 -3.49 15.75
CA GLU A 178 11.23 -3.74 17.10
C GLU A 178 10.65 -5.05 17.67
N GLN A 179 9.32 -5.24 17.62
CA GLN A 179 8.63 -6.43 18.11
C GLN A 179 9.04 -7.74 17.40
N PHE A 180 9.52 -7.67 16.14
CA PHE A 180 10.03 -8.82 15.40
C PHE A 180 11.57 -8.89 15.35
N GLY A 181 12.29 -7.96 15.98
CA GLY A 181 13.76 -7.89 15.93
C GLY A 181 14.35 -7.59 14.55
N VAL A 182 13.54 -7.11 13.60
CA VAL A 182 13.96 -6.83 12.21
C VAL A 182 14.47 -5.41 12.13
N LYS A 183 15.81 -5.24 12.14
CA LYS A 183 16.49 -3.96 11.97
C LYS A 183 16.35 -3.46 10.52
#